data_AF-A0A3M1EE57-F1
#
_entry.id   AF-A0A3M1EE57-F1
#
_cell.length_a   1.000
_cell.length_b   1.000
_cell.length_c   1.000
_cell.angle_alpha   90.00
_cell.angle_beta   90.00
_cell.angle_gamma   90.00
#
_symmetry.space_group_name_H-M   'P 1'
#
loop_
_entity.id
_entity.type
_entity.pdbx_description
1 polymer ?
#
loop_
_entity_poly.entity_id
_entity_poly.type
_entity_poly.pdbx_seq_one_letter_code
_entity_poly.pdbx_strand_id
1 'polypeptide(L)'
;MSTSAPERGTYFTTSLPFDDYLWTAGFFNERFPDVVSPLGWSVVRRLVEQAAFREPLSFVGYQVPADYPLTKLYRGHVYANVGVFQRLYRMFPRALVPREAGRYFPNADTTLRLAVAPPPPSRLVLSLVRTLTTEPGWHPFNYVV
;
A
#
# COMPACT_ATOMS: atom_id res chain seq x y z
N MET A 1 1.40 34.71 -0.81
CA MET A 1 1.21 33.44 -1.55
C MET A 1 2.57 32.94 -1.95
N SER A 2 3.14 31.99 -1.20
CA SER A 2 4.40 31.36 -1.51
C SER A 2 4.11 29.89 -1.79
N THR A 3 4.15 29.52 -3.07
CA THR A 3 4.04 28.12 -3.51
C THR A 3 5.42 27.50 -3.31
N SER A 4 5.67 26.96 -2.11
CA SER A 4 6.84 26.11 -1.89
C SER A 4 6.58 24.78 -2.59
N ALA A 5 7.38 24.47 -3.61
CA ALA A 5 7.56 23.11 -4.07
C ALA A 5 7.89 22.22 -2.86
N PRO A 6 7.29 21.02 -2.73
CA PRO A 6 7.57 20.16 -1.59
C PRO A 6 9.05 19.78 -1.60
N GLU A 7 9.77 20.09 -0.52
CA GLU A 7 11.10 19.57 -0.26
C GLU A 7 11.09 18.04 -0.41
N ARG A 8 12.16 17.46 -0.96
CA ARG A 8 12.31 16.02 -1.24
C ARG A 8 12.23 15.10 0.00
N GLY A 9 11.79 15.60 1.16
CA GLY A 9 11.66 14.88 2.42
C GLY A 9 10.28 14.93 3.09
N THR A 10 9.30 15.70 2.58
CA THR A 10 7.98 15.79 3.22
C THR A 10 6.99 14.84 2.55
N TYR A 11 6.98 13.58 2.98
CA TYR A 11 5.91 12.66 2.59
C TYR A 11 4.59 13.17 3.17
N PHE A 12 3.50 13.10 2.40
CA PHE A 12 2.15 13.46 2.86
C PHE A 12 1.57 12.38 3.78
N THR A 13 2.33 12.03 4.82
CA THR A 13 1.93 11.08 5.84
C THR A 13 1.38 11.84 7.03
N THR A 14 0.13 11.60 7.39
CA THR A 14 -0.59 12.42 8.38
C THR A 14 -1.62 11.58 9.14
N SER A 15 -1.86 11.93 10.40
CA SER A 15 -3.08 11.52 11.09
C SER A 15 -4.19 12.45 10.63
N LEU A 16 -5.27 11.87 10.09
CA LEU A 16 -6.43 12.66 9.71
C LEU A 16 -7.31 12.90 10.95
N PRO A 17 -8.04 14.03 11.04
CA PRO A 17 -8.94 14.29 12.15
C PRO A 17 -9.96 13.16 12.33
N PHE A 18 -10.24 12.79 13.58
CA PHE A 18 -11.22 11.76 13.96
C PHE A 18 -10.91 10.36 13.40
N ASP A 19 -9.62 10.03 13.28
CA ASP A 19 -9.16 8.76 12.75
C ASP A 19 -7.96 8.23 13.54
N ASP A 20 -7.98 6.93 13.82
CA ASP A 20 -6.91 6.22 14.54
C ASP A 20 -5.84 5.66 13.59
N TYR A 21 -6.03 5.81 12.28
CA TYR A 21 -5.07 5.35 11.27
C TYR A 21 -4.10 6.45 10.83
N LEU A 22 -2.89 6.01 10.50
CA LEU A 22 -1.92 6.83 9.79
C LEU A 22 -2.16 6.69 8.28
N TRP A 23 -2.23 7.83 7.60
CA TRP A 23 -2.57 7.93 6.19
C TRP A 23 -1.39 8.49 5.40
N THR A 24 -1.13 7.97 4.21
CA THR A 24 -0.09 8.49 3.31
C THR A 24 -0.64 8.75 1.92
N ALA A 25 -0.34 9.93 1.35
CA ALA A 25 -0.62 10.19 -0.07
C ALA A 25 0.48 9.66 -1.00
N GLY A 26 1.59 9.10 -0.46
CA GLY A 26 2.78 8.74 -1.25
C GLY A 26 2.51 7.80 -2.42
N PHE A 27 1.51 6.93 -2.33
CA PHE A 27 1.12 6.04 -3.43
C PHE A 27 0.27 6.71 -4.51
N PHE A 28 -0.66 7.57 -4.10
CA PHE A 28 -1.64 8.16 -4.99
C PHE A 28 -1.20 9.49 -5.57
N ASN A 29 -0.30 10.23 -4.93
CA ASN A 29 0.16 11.52 -5.43
C ASN A 29 0.80 11.45 -6.83
N GLU A 30 1.42 10.32 -7.17
CA GLU A 30 1.99 10.09 -8.52
C GLU A 30 0.93 9.66 -9.56
N ARG A 31 -0.20 9.08 -9.10
CA ARG A 31 -1.22 8.46 -9.96
C ARG A 31 -2.45 9.35 -10.15
N PHE A 32 -2.76 10.14 -9.14
CA PHE A 32 -3.85 11.11 -9.06
C PHE A 32 -3.27 12.38 -8.41
N PRO A 33 -2.49 13.17 -9.17
CA PRO A 33 -1.89 14.40 -8.65
C PRO A 33 -2.93 15.47 -8.34
N ASP A 34 -4.05 15.45 -9.05
CA ASP A 34 -5.15 16.40 -8.91
C ASP A 34 -6.27 15.88 -7.98
N VAL A 35 -7.15 16.80 -7.59
CA VAL A 35 -8.31 16.48 -6.77
C VAL A 35 -9.26 15.51 -7.48
N VAL A 36 -9.68 14.48 -6.76
CA VAL A 36 -10.63 13.46 -7.23
C VAL A 36 -12.00 13.74 -6.63
N SER A 37 -13.05 13.66 -7.46
CA SER A 37 -14.42 13.83 -6.98
C SER A 37 -14.84 12.67 -6.07
N PRO A 38 -15.64 12.92 -5.01
CA PRO A 38 -16.14 11.84 -4.14
C PRO A 38 -16.93 10.77 -4.89
N LEU A 39 -17.72 11.17 -5.89
CA LEU A 39 -18.47 10.26 -6.74
C LEU A 39 -17.55 9.45 -7.69
N GLY A 40 -16.56 10.10 -8.31
CA GLY A 40 -15.61 9.40 -9.16
C GLY A 40 -14.82 8.36 -8.36
N TRP A 41 -14.36 8.73 -7.17
CA TRP A 41 -13.67 7.82 -6.27
C TRP A 41 -14.56 6.64 -5.85
N SER A 42 -15.82 6.86 -5.50
CA SER A 42 -16.69 5.75 -5.03
C SER A 42 -16.88 4.65 -6.08
N VAL A 43 -16.84 5.00 -7.38
CA VAL A 43 -16.92 4.03 -8.49
C VAL A 43 -15.62 3.25 -8.64
N VAL A 44 -14.46 3.92 -8.68
CA VAL A 44 -13.17 3.26 -8.97
C VAL A 44 -12.51 2.64 -7.75
N ARG A 45 -12.85 3.11 -6.53
CA ARG A 45 -12.20 2.75 -5.27
C ARG A 45 -12.07 1.25 -5.11
N ARG A 46 -13.15 0.49 -5.34
CA ARG A 46 -13.14 -0.96 -5.14
C ARG A 46 -12.13 -1.66 -6.06
N LEU A 47 -12.08 -1.27 -7.33
CA LEU A 47 -11.15 -1.84 -8.31
C LEU A 47 -9.70 -1.49 -7.95
N VAL A 48 -9.46 -0.23 -7.60
CA VAL A 48 -8.14 0.25 -7.20
C VAL A 48 -7.66 -0.42 -5.92
N GLU A 49 -8.50 -0.49 -4.89
CA GLU A 49 -8.16 -1.17 -3.63
C GLU A 49 -7.91 -2.66 -3.82
N GLN A 50 -8.67 -3.30 -4.71
CA GLN A 50 -8.50 -4.71 -5.04
C GLN A 50 -7.14 -4.96 -5.68
N ALA A 51 -6.84 -4.29 -6.80
CA ALA A 51 -5.63 -4.49 -7.56
C ALA A 51 -4.37 -3.95 -6.86
N ALA A 52 -4.45 -2.77 -6.24
CA ALA A 52 -3.28 -2.12 -5.65
C ALA A 52 -2.90 -2.67 -4.27
N PHE A 53 -3.87 -3.20 -3.51
CA PHE A 53 -3.64 -3.55 -2.11
C PHE A 53 -4.11 -4.95 -1.73
N ARG A 54 -5.37 -5.32 -1.99
CA ARG A 54 -5.92 -6.60 -1.52
C ARG A 54 -5.21 -7.80 -2.17
N GLU A 55 -5.03 -7.77 -3.48
CA GLU A 55 -4.31 -8.81 -4.22
C GLU A 55 -2.85 -8.93 -3.78
N PRO A 56 -2.04 -7.85 -3.80
CA PRO A 56 -0.66 -7.90 -3.31
C PRO A 56 -0.52 -8.39 -1.87
N LEU A 57 -1.42 -7.96 -0.97
CA LEU A 57 -1.42 -8.43 0.42
C LEU A 57 -1.77 -9.91 0.53
N SER A 58 -2.65 -10.40 -0.34
CA SER A 58 -3.01 -11.81 -0.37
C SER A 58 -1.82 -12.68 -0.78
N PHE A 59 -0.97 -12.23 -1.71
CA PHE A 59 0.22 -12.96 -2.15
C PHE A 59 1.22 -13.17 -1.02
N VAL A 60 1.36 -12.18 -0.13
CA VAL A 60 2.23 -12.25 1.05
C VAL A 60 1.55 -12.83 2.30
N GLY A 61 0.35 -13.43 2.16
CA GLY A 61 -0.31 -14.18 3.21
C GLY A 61 -1.17 -13.36 4.17
N TYR A 62 -1.39 -12.07 3.89
CA TYR A 62 -2.32 -11.23 4.63
C TYR A 62 -3.72 -11.28 3.99
N GLN A 63 -4.72 -11.56 4.81
CA GLN A 63 -6.12 -11.38 4.44
C GLN A 63 -6.63 -10.10 5.08
N VAL A 64 -7.05 -9.17 4.23
CA VAL A 64 -7.59 -7.89 4.66
C VAL A 64 -9.11 -8.01 4.77
N PRO A 65 -9.70 -7.76 5.96
CA PRO A 65 -11.16 -7.71 6.12
C PRO A 65 -11.82 -6.78 5.09
N ALA A 66 -13.07 -7.06 4.71
CA ALA A 66 -13.78 -6.28 3.71
C ALA A 66 -13.94 -4.80 4.15
N ASP A 67 -14.16 -4.59 5.44
CA ASP A 67 -14.35 -3.32 6.14
C ASP A 67 -13.04 -2.60 6.52
N TYR A 68 -11.87 -3.24 6.33
CA TYR A 68 -10.60 -2.59 6.64
C TYR A 68 -10.39 -1.35 5.76
N PRO A 69 -10.08 -0.18 6.34
CA PRO A 69 -10.02 1.07 5.59
C PRO A 69 -8.68 1.17 4.85
N LEU A 70 -8.64 0.64 3.63
CA LEU A 70 -7.47 0.64 2.75
C LEU A 70 -7.14 2.04 2.22
N THR A 71 -8.17 2.77 1.80
CA THR A 71 -8.06 4.14 1.31
C THR A 71 -9.04 5.08 2.00
N LYS A 72 -8.69 6.36 2.00
CA LYS A 72 -9.55 7.45 2.48
C LYS A 72 -9.43 8.64 1.54
N LEU A 73 -10.57 9.17 1.14
CA LEU A 73 -10.64 10.43 0.41
C LEU A 73 -10.79 11.56 1.42
N TYR A 74 -9.87 12.50 1.43
CA TYR A 74 -9.91 13.66 2.31
C TYR A 74 -9.52 14.92 1.54
N ARG A 75 -10.41 15.93 1.55
CA ARG A 75 -10.24 17.19 0.80
C ARG A 75 -9.88 16.99 -0.68
N GLY A 76 -10.49 15.99 -1.32
CA GLY A 76 -10.24 15.68 -2.73
C GLY A 76 -8.99 14.87 -3.00
N HIS A 77 -8.15 14.58 -1.99
CA HIS A 77 -6.96 13.75 -2.16
C HIS A 77 -7.18 12.35 -1.61
N VAL A 78 -6.66 11.36 -2.34
CA VAL A 78 -6.73 9.95 -1.93
C VAL A 78 -5.50 9.63 -1.10
N TYR A 79 -5.73 9.07 0.08
CA TYR A 79 -4.70 8.55 0.95
C TYR A 79 -4.83 7.03 1.05
N ALA A 80 -3.69 6.36 1.13
CA ALA A 80 -3.59 4.95 1.46
C ALA A 80 -3.27 4.79 2.95
N ASN A 81 -3.83 3.77 3.59
CA ASN A 81 -3.52 3.46 4.98
C ASN A 81 -2.07 2.96 5.09
N VAL A 82 -1.25 3.57 5.95
CA VAL A 82 0.15 3.17 6.13
C VAL A 82 0.27 1.71 6.57
N GLY A 83 -0.75 1.19 7.27
CA GLY A 83 -0.83 -0.22 7.66
C GLY A 83 -0.81 -1.22 6.50
N VAL A 84 -1.16 -0.78 5.28
CA VAL A 84 -1.02 -1.59 4.06
C VAL A 84 0.45 -1.79 3.72
N PHE A 85 1.23 -0.71 3.68
CA PHE A 85 2.67 -0.77 3.38
C PHE A 85 3.45 -1.45 4.49
N GLN A 86 3.04 -1.28 5.75
CA GLN A 86 3.62 -2.04 6.86
C GLN A 86 3.50 -3.55 6.62
N ARG A 87 2.32 -4.04 6.23
CA ARG A 87 2.07 -5.45 5.92
C ARG A 87 2.82 -5.91 4.67
N LEU A 88 2.75 -5.16 3.57
CA LEU A 88 3.47 -5.48 2.34
C LEU A 88 4.98 -5.63 2.57
N TYR A 89 5.59 -4.69 3.30
CA TYR A 89 7.03 -4.70 3.54
C TYR A 89 7.45 -5.50 4.78
N ARG A 90 6.52 -6.11 5.52
CA ARG A 90 6.83 -6.81 6.79
C ARG A 90 7.80 -7.98 6.59
N MET A 91 7.62 -8.71 5.50
CA MET A 91 8.30 -9.98 5.23
C MET A 91 9.70 -9.81 4.63
N PHE A 92 10.00 -8.62 4.11
CA PHE A 92 11.29 -8.37 3.49
C PHE A 92 12.37 -8.12 4.55
N PRO A 93 13.54 -8.77 4.49
CA PRO A 93 14.69 -8.37 5.29
C PRO A 93 15.10 -6.94 4.91
N ARG A 94 15.78 -6.23 5.82
CA ARG A 94 16.14 -4.81 5.63
C ARG A 94 16.88 -4.55 4.31
N ALA A 95 17.73 -5.48 3.88
CA ALA A 95 18.49 -5.38 2.64
C ALA A 95 17.64 -5.47 1.36
N LEU A 96 16.43 -6.05 1.43
CA LEU A 96 15.53 -6.22 0.28
C LEU A 96 14.39 -5.19 0.26
N VAL A 97 14.31 -4.29 1.25
CA VAL A 97 13.34 -3.20 1.22
C VAL A 97 13.82 -2.15 0.21
N PRO A 98 13.01 -1.79 -0.81
CA PRO A 98 13.39 -0.77 -1.77
C PRO A 98 13.66 0.57 -1.08
N ARG A 99 14.67 1.31 -1.56
CA ARG A 99 14.99 2.64 -1.01
C ARG A 99 13.79 3.59 -1.08
N GLU A 100 13.01 3.49 -2.15
CA GLU A 100 11.80 4.28 -2.36
C GLU A 100 10.66 3.93 -1.40
N ALA A 101 10.69 2.79 -0.71
CA ALA A 101 9.62 2.41 0.22
C ALA A 101 9.47 3.42 1.36
N GLY A 102 10.53 4.17 1.68
CA GLY A 102 10.48 5.28 2.63
C GLY A 102 9.37 6.28 2.34
N ARG A 103 8.94 6.43 1.08
CA ARG A 103 7.89 7.39 0.69
C ARG A 103 6.51 7.12 1.26
N TYR A 104 6.28 5.90 1.74
CA TYR A 104 5.01 5.48 2.31
C TYR A 104 4.99 5.59 3.84
N PHE A 105 6.12 5.91 4.47
CA PHE A 105 6.29 5.98 5.91
C PHE A 105 6.58 7.42 6.35
N PRO A 106 6.16 7.82 7.56
CA PRO A 106 6.52 9.14 8.09
C PRO A 106 8.04 9.22 8.25
N ASN A 107 8.63 10.39 7.94
CA ASN A 107 10.07 10.66 8.04
C ASN A 107 10.98 9.65 7.30
N ALA A 108 10.47 8.97 6.26
CA ALA A 108 11.15 7.87 5.57
C ALA A 108 11.47 6.64 6.44
N ASP A 109 10.87 6.52 7.63
CA ASP A 109 11.23 5.49 8.58
C ASP A 109 10.59 4.13 8.23
N THR A 110 11.32 3.35 7.44
CA THR A 110 10.91 2.00 7.05
C THR A 110 10.90 1.01 8.21
N THR A 111 11.44 1.33 9.39
CA THR A 111 11.39 0.41 10.55
C THR A 111 9.96 0.25 11.07
N LEU A 112 9.10 1.23 10.81
CA LEU A 112 7.67 1.19 11.14
C LEU A 112 6.92 0.04 10.47
N ARG A 113 7.47 -0.58 9.42
CA ARG A 113 6.92 -1.81 8.84
C ARG A 113 6.88 -2.97 9.84
N LEU A 114 7.74 -2.96 10.86
CA LEU A 114 7.82 -4.00 11.88
C LEU A 114 6.74 -3.88 12.96
N ALA A 115 6.00 -2.76 12.99
CA ALA A 115 4.93 -2.52 13.95
C ALA A 115 3.71 -3.46 13.75
N VAL A 116 3.65 -4.20 12.63
CA VAL A 116 2.60 -5.18 12.36
C VAL A 116 3.15 -6.60 12.51
N ALA A 117 2.34 -7.51 13.07
CA ALA A 117 2.70 -8.91 13.18
C ALA A 117 2.86 -9.57 11.79
N PRO A 118 3.87 -10.44 11.58
CA PRO A 118 3.97 -11.21 10.34
C PRO A 118 2.77 -12.17 10.20
N PRO A 119 2.40 -12.56 8.98
CA PRO A 119 1.41 -13.61 8.80
C PRO A 119 1.96 -14.95 9.29
N PRO A 120 1.10 -15.88 9.74
CA PRO A 120 1.52 -17.24 10.07
C PRO A 120 2.29 -17.89 8.91
N PRO A 121 3.38 -18.65 9.17
CA PRO A 121 4.17 -19.28 8.11
C PRO A 121 3.33 -20.18 7.18
N SER A 122 2.35 -20.90 7.73
CA SER A 122 1.43 -21.72 6.95
C SER A 122 0.60 -20.92 5.96
N ARG A 123 0.15 -19.71 6.34
CA ARG A 123 -0.61 -18.82 5.45
C ARG A 123 0.27 -18.23 4.36
N LEU A 124 1.50 -17.86 4.69
CA LEU A 124 2.48 -17.38 3.71
C LEU A 124 2.79 -18.48 2.68
N VAL A 125 3.07 -19.71 3.12
CA VAL A 125 3.36 -20.80 2.19
C VAL A 125 2.14 -21.10 1.31
N LEU A 126 0.94 -21.17 1.91
CA LEU A 126 -0.29 -21.37 1.15
C LEU A 126 -0.54 -20.25 0.14
N SER A 127 -0.30 -18.98 0.51
CA SER A 127 -0.49 -17.87 -0.42
C SER A 127 0.50 -17.91 -1.57
N LEU A 128 1.77 -18.25 -1.31
CA LEU A 128 2.77 -18.40 -2.36
C LEU A 128 2.42 -19.54 -3.31
N VAL A 129 2.06 -20.73 -2.78
CA VAL A 129 1.64 -21.88 -3.61
C VAL A 129 0.40 -21.55 -4.43
N ARG A 130 -0.59 -20.90 -3.82
CA ARG A 130 -1.79 -20.45 -4.53
C ARG A 130 -1.41 -19.49 -5.66
N THR A 131 -0.61 -18.46 -5.37
CA THR A 131 -0.19 -17.47 -6.36
C THR A 131 0.54 -18.12 -7.53
N LEU A 132 1.48 -19.03 -7.25
CA LEU A 132 2.23 -19.76 -8.29
C LEU A 132 1.37 -20.67 -9.16
N THR A 133 0.23 -21.15 -8.66
CA THR A 133 -0.67 -22.06 -9.40
C THR A 133 -1.83 -21.35 -10.07
N THR A 134 -2.26 -20.19 -9.56
CA THR A 134 -3.43 -19.46 -10.08
C THR A 134 -3.08 -18.26 -10.93
N GLU A 135 -1.91 -17.63 -10.74
CA GLU A 135 -1.53 -16.44 -11.53
C GLU A 135 -0.85 -16.86 -12.84
N PRO A 136 -1.53 -16.71 -14.00
CA PRO A 136 -1.01 -17.20 -15.27
C PRO A 136 0.31 -16.53 -15.65
N GLY A 137 0.51 -15.27 -15.26
CA GLY A 137 1.70 -14.49 -15.58
C GLY A 137 2.94 -14.82 -14.75
N TRP A 138 2.86 -15.70 -13.74
CA TRP A 138 3.96 -15.96 -12.81
C TRP A 138 4.65 -17.31 -13.03
N HIS A 139 4.19 -18.11 -13.99
CA HIS A 139 4.90 -19.34 -14.34
C HIS A 139 6.30 -19.00 -14.87
N PRO A 140 7.38 -19.54 -14.25
CA PRO A 140 8.76 -19.24 -14.69
C PRO A 140 9.02 -19.67 -16.14
N PHE A 141 8.22 -20.59 -16.66
CA PHE A 141 8.30 -21.07 -18.04
C PHE A 141 7.66 -20.13 -19.07
N ASN A 142 6.90 -19.10 -18.66
CA ASN A 142 6.30 -18.14 -19.58
C ASN A 142 7.29 -17.09 -20.09
N TYR A 143 8.50 -17.03 -19.53
CA TYR A 143 9.52 -16.03 -19.87
C TYR A 143 10.79 -16.65 -20.47
N VAL A 144 10.74 -17.91 -20.92
CA VAL A 144 11.82 -18.52 -21.68
C VAL A 144 11.73 -18.02 -23.12
N VAL A 145 12.55 -17.00 -23.45
CA VAL A 145 12.85 -16.55 -24.82
C VAL A 145 14.23 -17.06 -25.19
#